data_AF-A0A973FWG5-F1
#
_entry.id   AF-A0A973FWG5-F1
#
_cell.length_a   1.000
_cell.length_b   1.000
_cell.length_c   1.000
_cell.angle_alpha   90.00
_cell.angle_beta   90.00
_cell.angle_gamma   90.00
#
_symmetry.space_group_name_H-M   'P 1'
#
loop_
_entity.id
_entity.type
_entity.pdbx_description
1 polymer ?
#
loop_
_entity_poly.entity_id
_entity_poly.type
_entity_poly.pdbx_seq_one_letter_code
_entity_poly.pdbx_strand_id
1 'polypeptide(L)'
;EAQEIDFSVITAAVEAKSAAYSPLIIEGSGGIFVPVTEKLMVIDMIQITKAKTIIAARAGLGTINHTLLTLEALRRRSLAAAGIILLAGEKEAAHPEIIRENIEAIEKFSGIKVGGVIGNITDFSKPSPECYAPLDRLKLL
;
A
#
# COMPACT_ATOMS: atom_id res chain seq x y z
N GLU A 1 4.26 27.87 -6.39
CA GLU A 1 2.91 27.83 -6.99
C GLU A 1 2.54 26.37 -7.24
N ALA A 2 1.31 25.97 -6.95
CA ALA A 2 0.85 24.62 -7.24
C ALA A 2 0.68 24.48 -8.77
N GLN A 3 1.54 23.67 -9.41
CA GLN A 3 1.31 23.29 -10.80
C GLN A 3 0.10 22.35 -10.86
N GLU A 4 -0.83 22.62 -11.78
CA GLU A 4 -1.97 21.74 -12.03
C GLU A 4 -1.44 20.43 -12.63
N ILE A 5 -1.64 19.31 -11.93
CA ILE A 5 -1.23 17.99 -12.42
C ILE A 5 -2.30 17.49 -13.39
N ASP A 6 -1.93 17.38 -14.67
CA ASP A 6 -2.77 16.80 -15.71
C ASP A 6 -2.70 15.27 -15.70
N PHE A 7 -3.87 14.64 -15.64
CA PHE A 7 -4.04 13.19 -15.70
C PHE A 7 -3.50 12.55 -16.97
N SER A 8 -3.53 13.27 -18.09
CA SER A 8 -3.02 12.79 -19.36
C SER A 8 -1.52 12.47 -19.24
N VAL A 9 -0.79 13.28 -18.47
CA VAL A 9 0.64 13.09 -18.21
C VAL A 9 0.89 11.83 -17.37
N ILE A 10 0.09 11.60 -16.33
CA ILE A 10 0.24 10.41 -15.47
C ILE A 10 -0.08 9.15 -16.27
N THR A 11 -1.18 9.17 -17.03
CA THR A 11 -1.60 8.02 -17.83
C THR A 11 -0.55 7.69 -18.89
N ALA A 12 -0.10 8.71 -19.64
CA ALA A 12 0.95 8.54 -20.64
C ALA A 12 2.27 8.05 -20.03
N ALA A 13 2.65 8.55 -18.85
CA ALA A 13 3.85 8.10 -18.15
C ALA A 13 3.72 6.63 -17.72
N VAL A 14 2.56 6.22 -17.17
CA VAL A 14 2.31 4.82 -16.79
C VAL A 14 2.32 3.92 -18.01
N GLU A 15 1.66 4.30 -19.12
CA GLU A 15 1.67 3.53 -20.37
C GLU A 15 3.08 3.38 -20.94
N ALA A 16 3.83 4.49 -21.07
CA ALA A 16 5.18 4.47 -21.59
C ALA A 16 6.14 3.65 -20.73
N LYS A 17 6.04 3.74 -19.39
CA LYS A 17 6.88 2.96 -18.48
C LYS A 17 6.47 1.49 -18.44
N SER A 18 5.19 1.18 -18.51
CA SER A 18 4.71 -0.21 -18.54
C SER A 18 5.15 -0.97 -19.79
N ALA A 19 5.47 -0.26 -20.88
CA ALA A 19 6.04 -0.87 -22.08
C ALA A 19 7.50 -1.34 -21.90
N ALA A 20 8.24 -0.74 -20.96
CA ALA A 20 9.66 -1.02 -20.73
C ALA A 20 9.93 -1.83 -19.45
N TYR A 21 9.01 -1.84 -18.49
CA TYR A 21 9.20 -2.44 -17.17
C TYR A 21 8.02 -3.33 -16.78
N SER A 22 8.32 -4.52 -16.27
CA SER A 22 7.34 -5.42 -15.65
C SER A 22 7.99 -6.17 -14.48
N PRO A 23 7.53 -5.99 -13.23
CA PRO A 23 6.41 -5.13 -12.82
C PRO A 23 6.78 -3.63 -12.81
N LEU A 24 5.79 -2.76 -13.04
CA LEU A 24 5.87 -1.32 -12.74
C LEU A 24 5.30 -1.07 -11.34
N ILE A 25 6.11 -0.48 -10.44
CA ILE A 25 5.67 -0.10 -9.09
C ILE A 25 5.34 1.39 -9.09
N ILE A 26 4.18 1.74 -8.54
CA ILE A 26 3.72 3.13 -8.37
C ILE A 26 3.54 3.36 -6.88
N GLU A 27 4.34 4.26 -6.31
CA GLU A 27 4.21 4.69 -4.93
C GLU A 27 3.41 6.00 -4.87
N GLY A 28 2.38 6.04 -4.01
CA GLY A 28 1.68 7.28 -3.69
C GLY A 28 2.47 8.12 -2.69
N SER A 29 2.05 9.37 -2.46
CA SER A 29 2.65 10.21 -1.42
C SER A 29 1.77 10.21 -0.18
N GLY A 30 2.11 9.39 0.82
CA GLY A 30 1.37 9.27 2.07
C GLY A 30 0.09 8.43 1.98
N GLY A 31 -0.98 8.87 2.65
CA GLY A 31 -2.26 8.16 2.70
C GLY A 31 -3.15 8.38 1.47
N ILE A 32 -4.16 7.55 1.30
CA ILE A 32 -5.07 7.58 0.14
C ILE A 32 -5.86 8.90 -0.01
N PHE A 33 -6.01 9.69 1.05
CA PHE A 33 -6.67 11.00 1.02
C PHE A 33 -5.69 12.18 1.05
N VAL A 34 -4.41 11.93 0.80
CA VAL A 34 -3.46 13.03 0.60
C VAL A 34 -3.82 13.76 -0.70
N PRO A 35 -4.02 15.09 -0.65
CA PRO A 35 -4.25 15.89 -1.85
C PRO A 35 -3.00 15.90 -2.74
N VAL A 36 -3.22 15.66 -4.02
CA VAL A 36 -2.21 15.77 -5.09
C VAL A 36 -2.38 17.10 -5.82
N THR A 37 -3.63 17.53 -6.01
CA THR A 37 -4.00 18.87 -6.50
C THR A 37 -5.17 19.40 -5.67
N GLU A 38 -5.69 20.59 -5.98
CA GLU A 38 -6.91 21.10 -5.33
C GLU A 38 -8.16 20.23 -5.55
N LYS A 39 -8.17 19.40 -6.60
CA LYS A 39 -9.32 18.58 -6.98
C LYS A 39 -9.11 17.08 -6.75
N LEU A 40 -7.86 16.66 -6.51
CA LEU A 40 -7.46 15.27 -6.60
C LEU A 40 -6.69 14.79 -5.39
N MET A 41 -6.92 13.54 -5.05
CA MET A 41 -6.22 12.81 -4.00
C MET A 41 -5.53 11.57 -4.56
N VAL A 42 -4.64 10.98 -3.78
CA VAL A 42 -3.95 9.72 -4.12
C VAL A 42 -4.94 8.60 -4.51
N ILE A 43 -6.10 8.52 -3.86
CA ILE A 43 -7.11 7.51 -4.20
C ILE A 43 -7.66 7.63 -5.63
N ASP A 44 -7.67 8.84 -6.20
CA ASP A 44 -8.13 9.06 -7.57
C ASP A 44 -7.08 8.51 -8.56
N MET A 45 -5.79 8.59 -8.21
CA MET A 45 -4.69 8.01 -9.00
C MET A 45 -4.82 6.49 -9.17
N ILE A 46 -5.32 5.79 -8.14
CA ILE A 46 -5.56 4.35 -8.21
C ILE A 46 -6.57 4.03 -9.32
N GLN A 47 -7.65 4.81 -9.40
CA GLN A 47 -8.69 4.62 -10.41
C GLN A 47 -8.18 4.88 -11.83
N ILE A 48 -7.34 5.90 -11.99
CA ILE A 48 -6.81 6.31 -13.30
C ILE A 48 -5.80 5.31 -13.83
N THR A 49 -4.86 4.91 -12.98
CA THR A 49 -3.81 3.97 -13.36
C THR A 49 -4.31 2.53 -13.48
N LYS A 50 -5.49 2.23 -12.90
CA LYS A 50 -6.07 0.88 -12.80
C LYS A 50 -5.09 -0.12 -12.16
N ALA A 51 -4.14 0.38 -11.36
CA ALA A 51 -3.11 -0.43 -10.74
C ALA A 51 -3.71 -1.34 -9.66
N LYS A 52 -3.15 -2.55 -9.50
CA LYS A 52 -3.42 -3.38 -8.33
C LYS A 52 -2.89 -2.66 -7.09
N THR A 53 -3.76 -2.38 -6.14
CA THR A 53 -3.42 -1.60 -4.94
C THR A 53 -2.95 -2.50 -3.80
N ILE A 54 -1.84 -2.16 -3.18
CA ILE A 54 -1.38 -2.75 -1.93
C ILE A 54 -1.39 -1.70 -0.83
N ILE A 55 -1.91 -2.07 0.34
CA ILE A 55 -1.86 -1.21 1.52
C ILE A 55 -0.62 -1.55 2.32
N ALA A 56 0.33 -0.62 2.38
CA ALA A 56 1.41 -0.65 3.36
C ALA A 56 0.92 0.01 4.65
N ALA A 57 0.80 -0.76 5.73
CA ALA A 57 0.36 -0.27 7.03
C ALA A 57 1.48 -0.48 8.05
N ARG A 58 1.62 0.40 9.04
CA ARG A 58 2.59 0.21 10.12
C ARG A 58 2.20 -0.96 11.02
N ALA A 59 3.16 -1.61 11.66
CA ALA A 59 2.93 -2.74 12.56
C ALA A 59 2.81 -2.30 14.04
N GLY A 60 1.73 -1.58 14.39
CA GLY A 60 1.56 -1.13 15.79
C GLY A 60 0.16 -0.69 16.22
N LEU A 61 0.05 0.01 17.36
CA LEU A 61 -1.24 0.41 17.94
C LEU A 61 -1.99 1.37 17.03
N GLY A 62 -3.29 1.15 16.77
CA GLY A 62 -4.12 1.98 15.89
C GLY A 62 -4.12 1.54 14.42
N THR A 63 -3.32 0.54 14.06
CA THR A 63 -3.23 -0.01 12.70
C THR A 63 -4.55 -0.58 12.22
N ILE A 64 -5.30 -1.28 13.09
CA ILE A 64 -6.63 -1.81 12.76
C ILE A 64 -7.54 -0.69 12.25
N ASN A 65 -7.70 0.39 13.04
CA ASN A 65 -8.58 1.50 12.68
C ASN A 65 -8.16 2.15 11.35
N HIS A 66 -6.88 2.55 11.22
CA HIS A 66 -6.43 3.23 10.00
C HIS A 66 -6.52 2.34 8.76
N THR A 67 -6.24 1.05 8.88
CA THR A 67 -6.35 0.10 7.77
C THR A 67 -7.81 -0.07 7.36
N LEU A 68 -8.72 -0.30 8.31
CA LEU A 68 -10.15 -0.46 8.00
C LEU A 68 -10.77 0.82 7.42
N LEU A 69 -10.40 2.01 7.92
CA LEU A 69 -10.83 3.28 7.32
C LEU A 69 -10.31 3.46 5.89
N THR A 70 -9.09 3.03 5.63
CA THR A 70 -8.49 3.06 4.28
C THR A 70 -9.25 2.14 3.32
N LEU A 71 -9.55 0.91 3.75
CA LEU A 71 -10.31 -0.06 2.95
C LEU A 71 -11.75 0.39 2.71
N GLU A 72 -12.39 1.00 3.70
CA GLU A 72 -13.75 1.57 3.55
C GLU A 72 -13.76 2.67 2.49
N ALA A 73 -12.77 3.56 2.50
CA ALA A 73 -12.64 4.63 1.51
C ALA A 73 -12.41 4.11 0.08
N LEU A 74 -11.63 3.03 -0.08
CA LEU A 74 -11.48 2.32 -1.36
C LEU A 74 -12.82 1.71 -1.81
N ARG A 75 -13.50 0.99 -0.92
CA ARG A 75 -14.78 0.34 -1.22
C ARG A 75 -15.84 1.33 -1.66
N ARG A 76 -15.91 2.51 -1.04
CA ARG A 76 -16.84 3.59 -1.44
C ARG A 76 -16.61 4.10 -2.85
N ARG A 77 -15.41 3.91 -3.42
CA ARG A 77 -15.06 4.21 -4.82
C ARG A 77 -15.06 2.98 -5.71
N SER A 78 -15.64 1.86 -5.25
CA SER A 78 -15.61 0.57 -5.97
C SER A 78 -14.19 0.07 -6.28
N LEU A 79 -13.21 0.45 -5.45
CA LEU A 79 -11.84 -0.03 -5.51
C LEU A 79 -11.62 -1.11 -4.45
N ALA A 80 -10.69 -2.03 -4.71
CA ALA A 80 -10.30 -3.08 -3.78
C ALA A 80 -8.78 -3.16 -3.67
N ALA A 81 -8.30 -3.40 -2.45
CA ALA A 81 -6.89 -3.73 -2.23
C ALA A 81 -6.65 -5.20 -2.62
N ALA A 82 -5.54 -5.47 -3.31
CA ALA A 82 -5.06 -6.81 -3.60
C ALA A 82 -4.47 -7.50 -2.37
N GLY A 83 -4.07 -6.72 -1.36
CA GLY A 83 -3.56 -7.22 -0.09
C GLY A 83 -3.01 -6.10 0.79
N ILE A 84 -2.64 -6.48 2.01
CA ILE A 84 -2.07 -5.58 3.01
C ILE A 84 -0.71 -6.13 3.46
N ILE A 85 0.26 -5.25 3.69
CA ILE A 85 1.56 -5.60 4.26
C ILE A 85 1.79 -4.72 5.49
N LEU A 86 2.19 -5.35 6.60
CA LEU A 86 2.58 -4.62 7.78
C LEU A 86 4.08 -4.30 7.74
N LEU A 87 4.44 -3.07 8.09
CA LEU A 87 5.83 -2.59 8.14
C LEU A 87 6.24 -2.38 9.60
N ALA A 88 7.27 -3.10 10.06
CA ALA A 88 7.81 -2.99 11.41
C ALA A 88 9.17 -2.26 11.38
N GLY A 89 9.20 -1.00 11.82
CA GLY A 89 10.43 -0.22 11.97
C GLY A 89 11.09 -0.40 13.35
N GLU A 90 12.38 -0.06 13.46
CA GLU A 90 13.19 -0.30 14.67
C GLU A 90 12.65 0.36 15.95
N LYS A 91 12.07 1.56 15.84
CA LYS A 91 11.61 2.35 17.00
C LYS A 91 10.16 2.07 17.40
N GLU A 92 9.42 1.32 16.59
CA GLU A 92 7.96 1.24 16.65
C GLU A 92 7.43 -0.19 16.46
N ALA A 93 8.32 -1.19 16.43
CA ALA A 93 7.92 -2.57 16.38
C ALA A 93 7.10 -2.91 17.62
N ALA A 94 5.78 -3.01 17.45
CA ALA A 94 4.92 -3.46 18.51
C ALA A 94 5.26 -4.90 18.90
N HIS A 95 4.87 -5.27 20.12
CA HIS A 95 5.04 -6.63 20.60
C HIS A 95 4.46 -7.64 19.57
N PRO A 96 5.11 -8.79 19.32
CA PRO A 96 4.65 -9.76 18.31
C PRO A 96 3.18 -10.17 18.47
N GLU A 97 2.67 -10.21 19.70
CA GLU A 97 1.25 -10.48 19.98
C GLU A 97 0.32 -9.39 19.43
N ILE A 98 0.67 -8.11 19.57
CA ILE A 98 -0.10 -6.99 19.01
C ILE A 98 -0.13 -7.08 17.48
N ILE A 99 1.00 -7.45 16.87
CA ILE A 99 1.08 -7.62 15.42
C ILE A 99 0.18 -8.76 14.97
N ARG A 100 0.18 -9.90 15.68
CA ARG A 100 -0.71 -11.03 15.40
C ARG A 100 -2.19 -10.63 15.53
N GLU A 101 -2.56 -9.96 16.60
CA GLU A 101 -3.93 -9.47 16.81
C GLU A 101 -4.36 -8.47 15.75
N ASN A 102 -3.47 -7.56 15.34
CA ASN A 102 -3.72 -6.64 14.23
C ASN A 102 -4.03 -7.40 12.93
N ILE A 103 -3.22 -8.40 12.58
CA ILE A 103 -3.42 -9.24 11.40
C ILE A 103 -4.79 -9.92 11.47
N GLU A 104 -5.07 -10.65 12.55
CA GLU A 104 -6.31 -11.40 12.73
C GLU A 104 -7.55 -10.51 12.65
N ALA A 105 -7.50 -9.35 13.33
CA ALA A 105 -8.60 -8.39 13.30
C ALA A 105 -8.81 -7.80 11.89
N ILE A 106 -7.74 -7.36 11.23
CA ILE A 106 -7.83 -6.76 9.90
C ILE A 106 -8.40 -7.76 8.90
N GLU A 107 -7.89 -9.00 8.85
CA GLU A 107 -8.40 -10.03 7.94
C GLU A 107 -9.87 -10.36 8.24
N LYS A 108 -10.21 -10.54 9.52
CA LYS A 108 -11.59 -10.86 9.94
C LYS A 108 -12.59 -9.79 9.55
N PHE A 109 -12.27 -8.52 9.79
CA PHE A 109 -13.22 -7.41 9.61
C PHE A 109 -13.22 -6.83 8.19
N SER A 110 -12.15 -7.02 7.42
CA SER A 110 -12.07 -6.53 6.04
C SER A 110 -12.28 -7.61 4.97
N GLY A 111 -12.02 -8.87 5.28
CA GLY A 111 -11.94 -9.96 4.29
C GLY A 111 -10.72 -9.88 3.36
N ILE A 112 -9.81 -8.91 3.57
CA ILE A 112 -8.60 -8.73 2.78
C ILE A 112 -7.43 -9.39 3.49
N LYS A 113 -6.64 -10.18 2.73
CA LYS A 113 -5.49 -10.90 3.25
C LYS A 113 -4.35 -9.95 3.63
N VAL A 114 -3.73 -10.23 4.77
CA VAL A 114 -2.47 -9.60 5.18
C VAL A 114 -1.33 -10.54 4.81
N GLY A 115 -0.44 -10.07 3.92
CA GLY A 115 0.72 -10.83 3.47
C GLY A 115 1.72 -11.13 4.58
N GLY A 116 1.71 -10.36 5.66
CA GLY A 116 2.58 -10.52 6.81
C GLY A 116 3.34 -9.24 7.11
N VAL A 117 4.51 -9.39 7.70
CA VAL A 117 5.31 -8.27 8.20
C VAL A 117 6.63 -8.20 7.43
N ILE A 118 6.98 -7.01 6.95
CA ILE A 118 8.34 -6.68 6.52
C ILE A 118 8.99 -5.91 7.66
N GLY A 119 10.05 -6.49 8.21
CA GLY A 119 10.87 -5.87 9.27
C GLY A 119 11.85 -4.84 8.71
N ASN A 120 12.77 -4.39 9.56
CA ASN A 120 13.78 -3.43 9.14
C ASN A 120 14.70 -4.03 8.06
N ILE A 121 14.94 -3.25 6.99
CA ILE A 121 15.90 -3.57 5.93
C ILE A 121 17.12 -2.70 6.15
N THR A 122 18.22 -3.30 6.58
CA THR A 122 19.46 -2.58 6.90
C THR A 122 20.32 -2.31 5.67
N ASP A 123 20.17 -3.13 4.62
CA ASP A 123 20.85 -2.96 3.34
C ASP A 123 19.88 -3.22 2.18
N PHE A 124 19.43 -2.15 1.53
CA PHE A 124 18.53 -2.21 0.37
C PHE A 124 19.21 -2.73 -0.90
N SER A 125 20.55 -2.76 -0.97
CA SER A 125 21.27 -3.36 -2.09
C SER A 125 21.29 -4.88 -2.02
N LYS A 126 21.12 -5.44 -0.82
CA LYS A 126 21.08 -6.88 -0.57
C LYS A 126 20.09 -7.23 0.56
N PRO A 127 18.78 -7.02 0.35
CA PRO A 127 17.77 -7.33 1.35
C PRO A 127 17.71 -8.83 1.62
N SER A 128 17.34 -9.19 2.86
CA SER A 128 17.12 -10.59 3.23
C SER A 128 16.00 -11.20 2.38
N PRO A 129 16.11 -12.47 1.93
CA PRO A 129 15.02 -13.15 1.23
C PRO A 129 13.69 -13.15 2.01
N GLU A 130 13.74 -13.10 3.34
CA GLU A 130 12.55 -13.07 4.19
C GLU A 130 11.68 -11.83 3.97
N CYS A 131 12.25 -10.72 3.51
CA CYS A 131 11.51 -9.49 3.19
C CYS A 131 10.51 -9.68 2.04
N TYR A 132 10.72 -10.69 1.18
CA TYR A 132 9.85 -10.98 0.04
C TYR A 132 8.71 -11.94 0.38
N ALA A 133 8.81 -12.71 1.47
CA ALA A 133 7.80 -13.69 1.84
C ALA A 133 6.37 -13.11 1.96
N PRO A 134 6.15 -11.87 2.46
CA PRO A 134 4.83 -11.25 2.43
C PRO A 134 4.28 -11.02 1.01
N LEU A 135 5.14 -10.69 0.05
CA LEU A 135 4.76 -10.47 -1.35
C LEU A 135 4.35 -11.78 -2.02
N ASP A 136 5.11 -12.85 -1.77
CA ASP A 136 4.81 -14.20 -2.29
C ASP A 136 3.47 -14.72 -1.78
N ARG A 137 3.18 -14.53 -0.48
CA ARG A 137 1.90 -14.95 0.12
C ARG A 137 0.69 -14.22 -0.46
N LEU A 138 0.90 -13.04 -1.04
CA LEU A 138 -0.12 -12.25 -1.74
C LEU A 138 -0.13 -12.49 -3.26
N LYS A 139 0.80 -13.28 -3.81
CA LYS A 139 0.93 -13.57 -5.25
C LYS A 139 1.09 -12.29 -6.09
N LEU A 140 1.95 -11.38 -5.63
CA LEU A 140 2.19 -10.07 -6.26
C LEU A 140 3.40 -10.05 -7.19
N LEU A 141 4.28 -11.03 -7.03
CA LEU A 141 5.42 -11.35 -7.89
C LEU A 141 5.12 -12.69 -8.57
#